data_AF-A0A9D6R0H8-F1
#
_entry.id   AF-A0A9D6R0H8-F1
#
_cell.length_a   1.000
_cell.length_b   1.000
_cell.length_c   1.000
_cell.angle_alpha   90.00
_cell.angle_beta   90.00
_cell.angle_gamma   90.00
#
_symmetry.space_group_name_H-M   'P 1'
#
loop_
_entity.id
_entity.type
_entity.pdbx_description
1 polymer ?
#
loop_
_entity_poly.entity_id
_entity_poly.type
_entity_poly.pdbx_seq_one_letter_code
_entity_poly.pdbx_strand_id
1 'polypeptide(L)'
;MNTEPSLLRSLESHRSIRRFKPEPIPPADVERMMCLAQRASTGGAGQLYSIIRVTDDGLRNRMAEITGQAHVATAAEFFVGSLQRVLDELIALLQLPEGV
;
A
#
# COMPACT_ATOMS: atom_id res chain seq x y z
N MET A 1 -28.15 -7.05 17.59
CA MET A 1 -26.89 -7.00 16.81
C MET A 1 -27.25 -6.76 15.36
N ASN A 2 -27.20 -5.50 14.90
CA ASN A 2 -27.43 -5.18 13.50
C ASN A 2 -26.18 -5.56 12.70
N THR A 3 -26.22 -6.69 12.01
CA THR A 3 -25.24 -7.03 10.99
C THR A 3 -25.50 -6.14 9.77
N GLU A 4 -24.75 -5.05 9.72
CA GLU A 4 -24.63 -4.10 8.62
C GLU A 4 -24.62 -4.79 7.24
N PRO A 5 -25.62 -4.53 6.38
CA PRO A 5 -25.65 -4.99 4.97
C PRO A 5 -24.50 -4.47 4.10
N SER A 6 -23.56 -3.69 4.66
CA SER A 6 -22.55 -2.90 3.96
C SER A 6 -21.17 -3.58 3.83
N LEU A 7 -20.67 -4.28 4.86
CA LEU A 7 -19.35 -4.92 4.81
C LEU A 7 -19.32 -6.16 3.90
N LEU A 8 -20.27 -7.08 4.10
CA LEU A 8 -20.36 -8.32 3.31
C LEU A 8 -20.51 -8.00 1.81
N ARG A 9 -21.39 -7.05 1.46
CA ARG A 9 -21.52 -6.59 0.08
C ARG A 9 -20.25 -5.98 -0.48
N SER A 10 -19.48 -5.24 0.32
CA SER A 10 -18.21 -4.65 -0.13
C SER A 10 -17.19 -5.74 -0.46
N LEU A 11 -17.15 -6.83 0.31
CA LEU A 11 -16.28 -7.98 0.04
C LEU A 11 -16.73 -8.76 -1.22
N GLU A 12 -18.01 -9.03 -1.36
CA GLU A 12 -18.58 -9.76 -2.52
C GLU A 12 -18.46 -8.99 -3.85
N SER A 13 -18.58 -7.67 -3.78
CA SER A 13 -18.48 -6.79 -4.96
C SER A 13 -17.04 -6.39 -5.30
N HIS A 14 -16.04 -6.79 -4.51
CA HIS A 14 -14.64 -6.45 -4.76
C HIS A 14 -14.18 -6.90 -6.14
N ARG A 15 -13.50 -6.00 -6.87
CA ARG A 15 -12.82 -6.29 -8.14
C ARG A 15 -11.51 -5.49 -8.17
N SER A 16 -10.48 -6.06 -8.78
CA SER A 16 -9.24 -5.34 -9.03
C SER A 16 -9.47 -4.25 -10.08
N ILE A 17 -9.24 -2.99 -9.70
CA ILE A 17 -9.32 -1.84 -10.59
C ILE A 17 -7.93 -1.55 -11.15
N ARG A 18 -7.83 -1.36 -12.46
CA ARG A 18 -6.56 -1.05 -13.18
C ARG A 18 -6.67 0.16 -14.10
N ARG A 19 -7.73 0.94 -13.95
CA ARG A 19 -7.95 2.20 -14.66
C ARG A 19 -8.42 3.21 -13.65
N PHE A 20 -7.59 4.21 -13.40
CA PHE A 20 -7.81 5.19 -12.35
C PHE A 20 -8.15 6.55 -12.93
N LYS A 21 -8.82 7.29 -12.08
CA LYS A 21 -9.10 8.71 -12.25
C LYS A 21 -7.85 9.50 -11.80
N PRO A 22 -7.52 10.64 -12.46
CA PRO A 22 -6.35 11.45 -12.08
C PRO A 22 -6.49 12.15 -10.73
N GLU A 23 -7.69 12.15 -10.14
CA GLU A 23 -7.97 12.80 -8.87
C GLU A 23 -7.18 12.15 -7.71
N PRO A 24 -6.46 12.96 -6.90
CA PRO A 24 -5.73 12.43 -5.76
C PRO A 24 -6.68 11.95 -4.66
N ILE A 25 -6.21 11.01 -3.85
CA ILE A 25 -6.90 10.60 -2.62
C ILE A 25 -6.64 11.68 -1.54
N PRO A 26 -7.65 12.12 -0.78
CA PRO A 26 -7.42 13.02 0.34
C PRO A 26 -6.37 12.47 1.32
N PRO A 27 -5.39 13.27 1.79
CA PRO A 27 -4.34 12.77 2.69
C PRO A 27 -4.87 12.10 3.96
N ALA A 28 -5.95 12.64 4.53
CA ALA A 28 -6.60 12.07 5.71
C ALA A 28 -7.16 10.65 5.47
N ASP A 29 -7.61 10.37 4.24
CA ASP A 29 -8.10 9.03 3.88
C ASP A 29 -6.93 8.06 3.73
N VAL A 30 -5.80 8.51 3.16
CA VAL A 30 -4.56 7.71 3.08
C VAL A 30 -4.05 7.36 4.48
N GLU A 31 -3.97 8.33 5.38
CA GLU A 31 -3.58 8.11 6.78
C GLU A 31 -4.53 7.13 7.48
N ARG A 32 -5.83 7.29 7.28
CA ARG A 32 -6.84 6.38 7.82
C ARG A 32 -6.66 4.96 7.31
N MET A 33 -6.39 4.78 6.02
CA MET A 33 -6.10 3.46 5.44
C MET A 33 -4.87 2.83 6.09
N MET A 34 -3.78 3.59 6.28
CA MET A 34 -2.57 3.08 6.93
C MET A 34 -2.83 2.68 8.40
N CYS A 35 -3.56 3.50 9.14
CA CYS A 35 -3.96 3.20 10.51
C CYS A 35 -4.83 1.93 10.58
N LEU A 36 -5.76 1.74 9.63
CA LEU A 36 -6.58 0.53 9.57
C LEU A 36 -5.76 -0.72 9.21
N ALA A 37 -4.79 -0.59 8.29
CA ALA A 37 -3.88 -1.69 7.94
C ALA A 37 -3.09 -2.19 9.16
N GLN A 38 -2.61 -1.28 10.01
CA GLN A 38 -1.90 -1.60 11.26
C GLN A 38 -2.75 -2.37 12.29
N ARG A 39 -4.08 -2.30 12.18
CA ARG A 39 -5.01 -3.00 13.10
C ARG A 39 -5.29 -4.44 12.69
N ALA A 40 -4.79 -4.89 11.54
CA ALA A 40 -4.90 -6.28 11.14
C ALA A 40 -4.17 -7.20 12.14
N SER A 41 -4.70 -8.41 12.37
CA SER A 41 -4.05 -9.37 13.25
C SER A 41 -2.70 -9.80 12.66
N THR A 42 -1.71 -9.97 13.53
CA THR A 42 -0.35 -10.41 13.13
C THR A 42 0.12 -11.54 14.03
N GLY A 43 0.90 -12.46 13.47
CA GLY A 43 1.47 -13.58 14.23
C GLY A 43 2.32 -13.08 15.39
N GLY A 44 1.98 -13.50 16.61
CA GLY A 44 2.70 -13.07 17.82
C GLY A 44 2.70 -11.56 18.07
N ALA A 45 1.74 -10.80 17.51
CA ALA A 45 1.72 -9.34 17.53
C ALA A 45 2.97 -8.67 16.91
N GLY A 46 3.72 -9.40 16.08
CA GLY A 46 5.06 -9.00 15.65
C GLY A 46 5.13 -7.99 14.51
N GLN A 47 4.00 -7.65 13.86
CA GLN A 47 3.95 -6.65 12.76
C GLN A 47 5.08 -6.82 11.73
N LEU A 48 5.30 -8.06 11.27
CA LEU A 48 6.44 -8.44 10.43
C LEU A 48 6.30 -8.00 8.96
N TYR A 49 5.80 -6.79 8.73
CA TYR A 49 5.64 -6.21 7.41
C TYR A 49 5.95 -4.72 7.44
N SER A 50 6.35 -4.20 6.28
CA SER A 50 6.48 -2.77 6.05
C SER A 50 5.65 -2.39 4.83
N ILE A 51 5.04 -1.21 4.88
CA ILE A 51 4.27 -0.65 3.76
C ILE A 51 4.94 0.66 3.36
N ILE A 52 5.50 0.69 2.16
CA ILE A 52 6.19 1.87 1.61
C ILE A 52 5.24 2.58 0.67
N ARG A 53 4.90 3.83 0.96
CA ARG A 53 4.17 4.70 0.04
C ARG A 53 5.15 5.35 -0.92
N VAL A 54 5.00 5.10 -2.22
CA VAL A 54 5.87 5.68 -3.25
C VAL A 54 5.22 6.93 -3.81
N THR A 55 5.75 8.11 -3.45
CA THR A 55 5.25 9.41 -3.89
C THR A 55 6.04 10.00 -5.07
N ASP A 56 7.23 9.49 -5.34
CA ASP A 56 8.08 9.96 -6.45
C ASP A 56 7.58 9.41 -7.80
N ASP A 57 7.21 10.31 -8.71
CA ASP A 57 6.69 9.96 -10.04
C ASP A 57 7.71 9.24 -10.92
N GLY A 58 8.99 9.62 -10.82
CA GLY A 58 10.07 8.97 -11.56
C GLY A 58 10.22 7.50 -11.18
N LEU A 59 10.17 7.20 -9.89
CA LEU A 59 10.21 5.85 -9.35
C LEU A 59 8.94 5.07 -9.72
N ARG A 60 7.75 5.69 -9.66
CA ARG A 60 6.50 5.03 -10.11
C ARG A 60 6.54 4.65 -11.58
N ASN A 61 7.05 5.51 -12.46
CA ASN A 61 7.20 5.22 -13.89
C ASN A 61 8.14 4.03 -14.13
N ARG A 62 9.31 4.01 -13.47
CA ARG A 62 10.24 2.87 -13.56
C ARG A 62 9.63 1.57 -13.05
N MET A 63 8.89 1.63 -11.95
CA MET A 63 8.17 0.46 -11.42
C MET A 63 7.10 -0.05 -12.40
N ALA A 64 6.37 0.85 -13.06
CA ALA A 64 5.39 0.48 -14.09
C ALA A 64 6.05 -0.26 -15.27
N GLU A 65 7.23 0.19 -15.70
CA GLU A 65 8.03 -0.48 -16.74
C GLU A 65 8.50 -1.88 -16.29
N ILE A 66 9.11 -1.97 -15.10
CA ILE A 66 9.62 -3.25 -14.54
C ILE A 66 8.50 -4.27 -14.38
N THR A 67 7.34 -3.84 -13.90
CA THR A 67 6.19 -4.72 -13.65
C THR A 67 5.36 -5.00 -14.91
N GLY A 68 5.59 -4.27 -16.00
CA GLY A 68 4.73 -4.30 -17.20
C GLY A 68 3.30 -3.78 -16.95
N GLN A 69 3.08 -3.03 -15.87
CA GLN A 69 1.76 -2.60 -15.42
C GLN A 69 1.64 -1.08 -15.43
N ALA A 70 1.11 -0.54 -16.54
CA ALA A 70 0.95 0.90 -16.74
C ALA A 70 0.17 1.62 -15.63
N HIS A 71 -0.77 0.92 -14.98
CA HIS A 71 -1.59 1.52 -13.93
C HIS A 71 -0.83 1.85 -12.64
N VAL A 72 0.38 1.31 -12.46
CA VAL A 72 1.29 1.69 -11.36
C VAL A 72 1.71 3.16 -11.46
N ALA A 73 1.91 3.66 -12.68
CA ALA A 73 2.25 5.06 -12.92
C ALA A 73 1.03 6.00 -12.83
N THR A 74 -0.18 5.50 -13.13
CA THR A 74 -1.38 6.34 -13.23
C THR A 74 -2.28 6.30 -12.00
N ALA A 75 -2.04 5.40 -11.05
CA ALA A 75 -2.81 5.33 -9.82
C ALA A 75 -2.54 6.55 -8.94
N ALA A 76 -3.56 7.03 -8.21
CA ALA A 76 -3.40 8.13 -7.27
C ALA A 76 -2.32 7.84 -6.21
N GLU A 77 -2.35 6.62 -5.67
CA GLU A 77 -1.39 6.13 -4.66
C GLU A 77 -0.81 4.79 -5.08
N PHE A 78 0.47 4.57 -4.76
CA PHE A 78 1.14 3.28 -4.96
C PHE A 78 1.85 2.87 -3.67
N PHE A 79 1.58 1.64 -3.22
CA PHE A 79 2.14 1.06 -2.01
C PHE A 79 2.88 -0.23 -2.33
N VAL A 80 4.07 -0.38 -1.75
CA VAL A 80 4.85 -1.61 -1.81
C VAL A 80 4.84 -2.25 -0.43
N GLY A 81 4.28 -3.46 -0.35
CA GLY A 81 4.35 -4.29 0.85
C GLY A 81 5.60 -5.16 0.82
N SER A 82 6.35 -5.17 1.92
CA SER A 82 7.53 -6.02 2.10
C SER A 82 7.42 -6.78 3.42
N LEU A 83 8.06 -7.94 3.49
CA LEU A 83 8.31 -8.61 4.77
C LEU A 83 9.39 -7.82 5.51
N GLN A 84 9.23 -7.58 6.81
CA GLN A 84 10.13 -6.71 7.59
C GLN A 84 11.62 -7.08 7.40
N ARG A 85 11.95 -8.37 7.35
CA ARG A 85 13.32 -8.85 7.11
C ARG A 85 13.95 -8.33 5.82
N VAL A 86 13.16 -8.10 4.78
CA VAL A 86 13.65 -7.59 3.49
C VAL A 86 13.81 -6.08 3.52
N LEU A 87 13.05 -5.36 4.35
CA LEU A 87 13.25 -3.91 4.54
C LEU A 87 14.55 -3.64 5.28
N ASP A 88 14.84 -4.37 6.35
CA ASP A 88 16.08 -4.21 7.12
C ASP A 88 17.31 -4.44 6.22
N GLU A 89 17.26 -5.46 5.35
CA GLU A 89 18.30 -5.74 4.36
C GLU A 89 18.38 -4.66 3.27
N LEU A 90 17.26 -4.10 2.80
CA LEU A 90 17.22 -3.01 1.81
C LEU A 90 17.74 -1.68 2.39
N ILE A 91 17.39 -1.35 3.64
CA ILE A 91 17.90 -0.17 4.35
C ILE A 91 19.42 -0.30 4.51
N ALA A 92 19.92 -1.47 4.91
CA ALA A 92 21.34 -1.75 5.03
C ALA A 92 22.07 -1.67 3.67
N LEU A 93 21.45 -2.16 2.59
CA LEU A 93 22.03 -2.14 1.24
C LEU A 93 22.03 -0.73 0.60
N LEU A 94 20.99 0.07 0.87
CA LEU A 94 20.77 1.39 0.27
C LEU A 94 21.26 2.55 1.15
N GLN A 95 21.84 2.27 2.32
CA GLN A 95 22.32 3.26 3.31
C GLN A 95 21.25 4.31 3.67
N LEU A 96 19.98 3.92 3.72
CA LEU A 96 18.91 4.81 4.14
C LEU A 96 18.98 4.97 5.67
N PRO A 97 18.67 6.17 6.22
CA PRO A 97 18.68 6.38 7.66
C PRO A 97 17.66 5.47 8.35
N GLU A 98 18.03 4.89 9.50
CA GLU A 98 17.11 4.09 10.31
C GLU A 98 15.92 4.94 10.77
N GLY A 99 14.70 4.45 10.55
CA GLY A 99 13.46 5.09 11.03
C GLY A 99 12.56 5.74 9.97
N VAL A 100 12.53 5.22 8.74
CA VAL A 100 11.48 5.53 7.74
C VAL A 100 10.29 4.60 7.92
#